data_AF-S8CCJ0-F1
#
_entry.id   AF-S8CCJ0-F1
#
_cell.length_a   1.000
_cell.length_b   1.000
_cell.length_c   1.000
_cell.angle_alpha   90.00
_cell.angle_beta   90.00
_cell.angle_gamma   90.00
#
_symmetry.space_group_name_H-M   'P 1'
#
loop_
_entity.id
_entity.type
_entity.pdbx_description
1 polymer ?
#
loop_
_entity_poly.entity_id
_entity_poly.type
_entity_poly.pdbx_seq_one_letter_code
_entity_poly.pdbx_strand_id
1 'polypeptide(L)'
;GVRRTDCCSCPNRGSMRCVQQHVKEARERLLNSVGDEKFLQLGFLDMGEEVASNWTPDEERLFHEIVFSNPKSRGRNFWSCLRDAFPHSTMKELVSYYFNVFMLRRRAVQNRSFVLEIDSDDDDVEWGSS
;
A
#
# COMPACT_ATOMS: atom_id res chain seq x y z
N GLY A 1 0.18 23.02 6.78
CA GLY A 1 1.41 22.31 6.38
C GLY A 1 1.70 22.63 4.93
N VAL A 2 2.91 23.10 4.63
CA VAL A 2 3.33 23.37 3.25
C VAL A 2 3.38 22.04 2.51
N ARG A 3 2.53 21.86 1.49
CA ARG A 3 2.76 20.81 0.48
C ARG A 3 4.11 21.12 -0.15
N ARG A 4 5.15 20.34 0.18
CA ARG A 4 6.41 20.35 -0.55
C ARG A 4 6.22 19.70 -1.92
N THR A 5 5.40 20.33 -2.75
CA THR A 5 5.61 20.33 -4.19
C THR A 5 6.79 21.27 -4.43
N ASP A 6 7.96 20.88 -3.92
CA ASP A 6 9.21 21.41 -4.41
C ASP A 6 9.21 21.15 -5.91
N CYS A 7 9.58 22.16 -6.67
CA CYS A 7 9.47 22.20 -8.12
C CYS A 7 10.46 21.18 -8.75
N CYS A 8 10.24 19.87 -8.60
CA CYS A 8 11.09 18.80 -9.14
C CYS A 8 11.49 19.00 -10.61
N SER A 9 12.77 18.98 -10.93
CA SER A 9 13.24 19.22 -12.30
C SER A 9 12.99 18.04 -13.27
N CYS A 10 12.14 17.09 -12.89
CA CYS A 10 11.81 15.94 -13.72
C CYS A 10 11.13 16.37 -15.03
N PRO A 11 11.56 15.84 -16.20
CA PRO A 11 10.97 16.19 -17.49
C PRO A 11 9.49 15.76 -17.61
N ASN A 12 9.05 14.83 -16.78
CA ASN A 12 7.70 14.29 -16.69
C ASN A 12 7.04 14.61 -15.33
N ARG A 13 7.20 15.86 -14.86
CA ARG A 13 6.64 16.37 -13.59
C ARG A 13 5.19 15.92 -13.38
N GLY A 14 4.90 15.40 -12.19
CA GLY A 14 3.54 15.01 -11.79
C GLY A 14 3.03 13.69 -12.39
N SER A 15 3.75 13.09 -13.34
CA SER A 15 3.44 11.74 -13.83
C SER A 15 3.72 10.68 -12.76
N MET A 16 3.11 9.49 -12.91
CA MET A 16 3.40 8.33 -12.06
C MET A 16 4.89 8.02 -12.00
N ARG A 17 5.59 8.09 -13.14
CA ARG A 17 7.05 7.88 -13.22
C ARG A 17 7.84 8.91 -12.41
N CYS A 18 7.41 10.18 -12.37
CA CYS A 18 8.03 11.21 -11.54
C CYS A 18 7.83 10.91 -10.04
N VAL A 19 6.63 10.47 -9.65
CA VAL A 19 6.35 10.08 -8.26
C VAL A 19 7.20 8.87 -7.85
N GLN A 20 7.23 7.81 -8.65
CA GLN A 20 8.05 6.62 -8.41
C GLN A 20 9.52 6.96 -8.23
N GLN A 21 10.05 7.82 -9.11
CA GLN A 21 11.44 8.29 -9.02
C GLN A 21 11.71 9.00 -7.68
N HIS A 22 10.83 9.90 -7.24
CA HIS A 22 11.01 10.59 -5.96
C HIS A 22 10.84 9.69 -4.74
N VAL A 23 9.94 8.70 -4.80
CA VAL A 23 9.81 7.69 -3.75
C VAL A 23 11.12 6.90 -3.62
N LYS A 24 11.69 6.47 -4.75
CA LYS A 24 12.97 5.77 -4.78
C LYS A 24 14.11 6.63 -4.21
N GLU A 25 14.24 7.88 -4.65
CA GLU A 25 15.27 8.81 -4.16
C GLU A 25 15.12 9.10 -2.66
N ALA A 26 13.88 9.29 -2.18
CA ALA A 26 13.61 9.50 -0.76
C ALA A 26 13.98 8.27 0.07
N ARG A 27 13.73 7.07 -0.46
CA ARG A 27 14.10 5.80 0.18
C ARG A 27 15.61 5.63 0.26
N GLU A 28 16.34 5.90 -0.82
CA GLU A 28 17.80 5.86 -0.83
C GLU A 28 18.41 6.88 0.14
N ARG A 29 17.87 8.11 0.21
CA ARG A 29 18.30 9.11 1.20
C ARG A 29 18.04 8.64 2.62
N LEU A 30 16.87 8.04 2.86
CA LEU A 30 16.54 7.49 4.17
C LEU A 30 17.53 6.39 4.55
N LEU A 31 17.77 5.42 3.66
CA LEU A 31 18.75 4.33 3.85
C LEU A 31 20.12 4.89 4.24
N ASN A 32 20.64 5.84 3.46
CA ASN A 32 21.93 6.47 3.73
C ASN A 32 21.96 7.23 5.07
N SER A 33 20.83 7.76 5.54
CA SER A 33 20.76 8.54 6.78
C SER A 33 20.65 7.68 8.04
N VAL A 34 19.94 6.55 7.98
CA VAL A 34 19.74 5.67 9.15
C VAL A 34 20.70 4.49 9.19
N GLY A 35 21.29 4.13 8.04
CA GLY A 35 22.17 2.97 7.85
C GLY A 35 21.38 1.67 7.66
N ASP A 36 22.01 0.71 6.96
CA ASP A 36 21.38 -0.54 6.51
C ASP A 36 20.74 -1.34 7.65
N GLU A 37 21.43 -1.45 8.79
CA GLU A 37 20.95 -2.25 9.93
C GLU A 37 19.67 -1.67 10.54
N LYS A 38 19.63 -0.36 10.78
CA LYS A 38 18.42 0.31 11.28
C LYS A 38 17.31 0.31 10.24
N PHE A 39 17.67 0.43 8.97
CA PHE A 39 16.71 0.39 7.88
C PHE A 39 15.98 -0.96 7.80
N LEU A 40 16.72 -2.05 7.99
CA LEU A 40 16.17 -3.41 8.12
C LEU A 40 15.31 -3.56 9.39
N GLN A 41 15.82 -3.14 10.56
CA GLN A 41 15.10 -3.28 11.83
C GLN A 41 13.77 -2.53 11.86
N LEU A 42 13.69 -1.39 11.17
CA LEU A 42 12.46 -0.60 11.03
C LEU A 42 11.51 -1.16 9.95
N GLY A 43 11.90 -2.23 9.24
CA GLY A 43 11.08 -2.89 8.24
C GLY A 43 10.97 -2.15 6.91
N PHE A 44 11.83 -1.18 6.61
CA PHE A 44 11.75 -0.39 5.37
C PHE A 44 12.08 -1.19 4.09
N LEU A 45 12.66 -2.39 4.23
CA LEU A 45 12.84 -3.33 3.13
C LEU A 45 11.53 -4.00 2.71
N ASP A 46 10.63 -4.23 3.66
CA ASP A 46 9.37 -4.93 3.45
C ASP A 46 8.18 -3.96 3.33
N MET A 47 8.38 -2.77 2.73
CA MET A 47 7.32 -1.77 2.60
C MET A 47 7.18 -1.16 1.20
N GLY A 48 5.93 -0.84 0.84
CA GLY A 48 5.61 -0.01 -0.33
C GLY A 48 5.84 -0.71 -1.67
N GLU A 49 6.48 0.01 -2.60
CA GLU A 49 6.70 -0.47 -3.98
C GLU A 49 7.56 -1.74 -4.06
N GLU A 50 8.46 -1.96 -3.10
CA GLU A 50 9.32 -3.17 -3.05
C GLU A 50 8.52 -4.46 -2.82
N VAL A 51 7.52 -4.40 -1.92
CA VAL A 51 6.63 -5.54 -1.68
C VAL A 51 5.66 -5.69 -2.85
N ALA A 52 5.17 -4.57 -3.39
CA ALA A 52 4.28 -4.59 -4.55
C ALA A 52 4.95 -5.20 -5.79
N SER A 53 6.25 -4.99 -6.02
CA SER A 53 6.95 -5.57 -7.17
C SER A 53 7.05 -7.08 -7.14
N ASN A 54 6.86 -7.72 -5.98
CA ASN A 54 6.82 -9.17 -5.86
C ASN A 54 5.47 -9.78 -6.25
N TRP A 55 4.48 -8.95 -6.57
CA TRP A 55 3.11 -9.36 -6.90
C TRP A 55 2.79 -8.99 -8.35
N THR A 56 2.30 -9.97 -9.11
CA THR A 56 1.82 -9.73 -10.47
C THR A 56 0.47 -8.99 -10.45
N PRO A 57 0.11 -8.26 -11.52
CA PRO A 57 -1.19 -7.58 -11.59
C PRO A 57 -2.40 -8.51 -11.40
N ASP A 58 -2.26 -9.78 -11.80
CA ASP A 58 -3.30 -10.79 -11.64
C ASP A 58 -3.44 -11.23 -10.17
N GLU A 59 -2.33 -11.42 -9.48
CA GLU A 59 -2.31 -11.72 -8.05
C GLU A 59 -2.83 -10.55 -7.22
N GLU A 60 -2.42 -9.31 -7.53
CA GLU A 60 -2.93 -8.11 -6.85
C GLU A 60 -4.46 -8.02 -7.00
N ARG A 61 -4.98 -8.25 -8.22
CA ARG A 61 -6.42 -8.22 -8.52
C ARG A 61 -7.18 -9.31 -7.78
N LEU A 62 -6.69 -10.55 -7.79
CA LEU A 62 -7.31 -11.66 -7.07
C LEU A 62 -7.31 -11.39 -5.55
N PHE A 63 -6.21 -10.86 -5.01
CA PHE A 63 -6.11 -10.49 -3.61
C PHE A 63 -7.19 -9.47 -3.22
N HIS A 64 -7.36 -8.43 -4.04
CA HIS A 64 -8.38 -7.41 -3.83
C HIS A 64 -9.78 -8.03 -3.84
N GLU A 65 -10.10 -8.86 -4.84
CA GLU A 65 -11.40 -9.51 -4.97
C GLU A 65 -11.75 -10.35 -3.73
N ILE A 66 -10.79 -11.13 -3.22
CA ILE A 66 -10.98 -11.95 -2.02
C ILE A 66 -11.23 -11.09 -0.78
N VAL A 67 -10.45 -10.02 -0.60
CA VAL A 67 -10.62 -9.11 0.55
C VAL A 67 -11.97 -8.38 0.49
N PHE A 68 -12.39 -7.91 -0.70
CA PHE A 68 -13.67 -7.21 -0.86
C PHE A 68 -14.88 -8.14 -0.73
N SER A 69 -14.79 -9.38 -1.21
CA SER A 69 -15.90 -10.34 -1.18
C SER A 69 -16.14 -10.96 0.20
N ASN A 70 -15.16 -10.84 1.11
CA ASN A 70 -15.19 -11.43 2.45
C ASN A 70 -14.99 -10.36 3.55
N PRO A 71 -15.92 -9.39 3.67
CA PRO A 71 -15.86 -8.41 4.76
C PRO A 71 -16.06 -9.11 6.11
N LYS A 72 -15.39 -8.59 7.15
CA LYS A 72 -15.49 -9.11 8.52
C LYS A 72 -16.93 -9.12 9.03
N SER A 73 -17.76 -8.17 8.59
CA SER A 73 -19.19 -8.09 8.91
C SER A 73 -19.99 -9.33 8.49
N ARG A 74 -19.51 -10.08 7.49
CA ARG A 74 -20.10 -11.36 7.06
C ARG A 74 -19.57 -12.58 7.80
N GLY A 75 -18.74 -12.40 8.84
CA GLY A 75 -18.17 -13.50 9.63
C GLY A 75 -17.20 -14.40 8.86
N ARG A 76 -16.77 -14.02 7.66
CA ARG A 76 -15.84 -14.79 6.83
C ARG A 76 -14.42 -14.31 7.06
N ASN A 77 -13.53 -15.24 7.35
CA ASN A 77 -12.12 -14.95 7.51
C ASN A 77 -11.44 -14.91 6.14
N PHE A 78 -11.28 -13.73 5.55
CA PHE A 78 -10.58 -13.60 4.26
C PHE A 78 -9.14 -14.15 4.32
N TRP A 79 -8.49 -14.25 5.49
CA TRP A 79 -7.16 -14.88 5.61
C TRP A 79 -7.16 -16.37 5.30
N SER A 80 -8.26 -17.09 5.54
CA SER A 80 -8.34 -18.50 5.09
C SER A 80 -8.49 -18.55 3.58
N CYS A 81 -9.37 -17.72 3.01
CA CYS A 81 -9.57 -17.66 1.56
C CYS A 81 -8.30 -17.25 0.81
N LEU A 82 -7.54 -16.29 1.33
CA LEU A 82 -6.25 -15.90 0.76
C LEU A 82 -5.25 -17.05 0.79
N ARG A 83 -5.19 -17.81 1.88
CA ARG A 83 -4.30 -18.97 1.97
C ARG A 83 -4.65 -20.06 0.95
N ASP A 84 -5.93 -20.28 0.73
CA ASP A 84 -6.40 -21.26 -0.25
C ASP A 84 -6.14 -20.80 -1.69
N ALA A 85 -6.27 -19.50 -1.96
CA ALA A 85 -6.06 -18.92 -3.28
C ALA A 85 -4.58 -18.73 -3.66
N PHE A 86 -3.70 -18.56 -2.67
CA PHE A 86 -2.27 -18.33 -2.85
C PHE A 86 -1.43 -19.46 -2.22
N PRO A 87 -1.48 -20.70 -2.74
CA PRO A 87 -0.80 -21.85 -2.14
C PRO A 87 0.73 -21.75 -2.19
N HIS A 88 1.26 -20.89 -3.07
CA HIS A 88 2.70 -20.64 -3.22
C HIS A 88 3.22 -19.49 -2.36
N SER A 89 2.32 -18.72 -1.72
CA SER A 89 2.69 -17.61 -0.85
C SER A 89 2.56 -18.02 0.62
N THR A 90 3.51 -17.60 1.42
CA THR A 90 3.46 -17.77 2.86
C THR A 90 2.47 -16.80 3.50
N MET A 91 1.91 -17.17 4.65
CA MET A 91 1.06 -16.24 5.44
C MET A 91 1.79 -14.92 5.76
N LYS A 92 3.13 -14.95 5.93
CA LYS A 92 3.93 -13.74 6.16
C LYS A 92 3.87 -12.80 4.95
N GLU A 93 4.00 -13.33 3.73
CA GLU A 93 3.93 -12.53 2.50
C GLU A 93 2.53 -11.95 2.29
N LEU A 94 1.48 -12.75 2.53
CA LEU A 94 0.09 -12.29 2.44
C LEU A 94 -0.20 -11.15 3.43
N VAL A 95 0.25 -11.30 4.68
CA VAL A 95 0.10 -10.27 5.72
C VAL A 95 0.93 -9.03 5.38
N SER A 96 2.16 -9.21 4.90
CA SER A 96 3.02 -8.11 4.47
C SER A 96 2.37 -7.31 3.35
N TYR A 97 1.90 -7.97 2.29
CA TYR A 97 1.21 -7.30 1.18
C TYR A 97 -0.04 -6.55 1.65
N TYR A 98 -0.85 -7.16 2.54
CA TYR A 98 -2.04 -6.51 3.09
C TYR A 98 -1.73 -5.17 3.78
N PHE A 99 -0.79 -5.18 4.74
CA PHE A 99 -0.51 -3.98 5.54
C PHE A 99 0.36 -2.98 4.79
N ASN A 100 1.36 -3.46 4.04
CA ASN A 100 2.41 -2.63 3.46
C ASN A 100 2.12 -2.18 2.02
N VAL A 101 1.13 -2.77 1.36
CA VAL A 101 0.72 -2.38 0.00
C VAL A 101 -0.75 -2.03 -0.02
N PHE A 102 -1.63 -2.99 0.24
CA PHE A 102 -3.08 -2.83 0.08
C PHE A 102 -3.64 -1.71 0.96
N MET A 103 -3.38 -1.75 2.27
CA MET A 103 -3.87 -0.75 3.22
C MET A 103 -3.23 0.63 3.00
N LEU A 104 -1.94 0.71 2.64
CA LEU A 104 -1.30 1.98 2.33
C LEU A 104 -1.87 2.62 1.06
N ARG A 105 -2.13 1.83 0.00
CA ARG A 105 -2.80 2.30 -1.20
C ARG A 105 -4.22 2.78 -0.89
N ARG A 106 -4.98 2.03 -0.07
CA ARG A 106 -6.33 2.41 0.37
C ARG A 106 -6.32 3.73 1.15
N ARG A 107 -5.40 3.90 2.09
CA ARG A 107 -5.19 5.16 2.83
C ARG A 107 -4.74 6.29 1.93
N ALA A 108 -3.92 6.04 0.91
CA ALA A 108 -3.51 7.06 -0.04
C ALA A 108 -4.69 7.56 -0.88
N VAL A 109 -5.59 6.67 -1.31
CA VAL A 109 -6.84 7.03 -2.00
C VAL A 109 -7.75 7.83 -1.06
N GLN A 110 -7.94 7.35 0.17
CA GLN A 110 -8.68 8.07 1.20
C GLN A 110 -8.06 9.45 1.42
N ASN A 111 -6.78 9.58 1.79
CA ASN A 111 -6.09 10.87 1.98
C ASN A 111 -6.16 11.81 0.76
N ARG A 112 -6.26 11.30 -0.46
CA ARG A 112 -6.43 12.12 -1.67
C ARG A 112 -7.89 12.54 -1.88
N SER A 113 -8.85 11.71 -1.45
CA SER A 113 -10.29 11.99 -1.50
C SER A 113 -10.75 12.88 -0.32
N PHE A 114 -10.22 12.62 0.88
CA PHE A 114 -10.37 13.35 2.15
C PHE A 114 -9.72 14.74 2.18
N VAL A 115 -9.04 15.18 1.10
CA VAL A 115 -8.72 16.61 0.96
C VAL A 115 -10.02 17.44 0.88
N LEU A 116 -11.15 16.83 0.54
CA LEU A 116 -12.44 17.52 0.42
C LEU A 116 -13.36 17.37 1.63
N GLU A 117 -13.22 16.34 2.47
CA GLU A 117 -14.17 16.06 3.55
C GLU A 117 -13.44 15.53 4.77
N ILE A 118 -13.13 16.41 5.72
CA ILE A 118 -12.65 16.04 7.05
C ILE A 118 -13.89 15.72 7.89
N ASP A 119 -14.14 14.44 8.17
CA ASP A 119 -14.49 14.00 9.52
C ASP A 119 -13.96 12.58 9.77
N SER A 120 -13.24 12.42 10.87
CA SER A 120 -12.43 11.27 11.22
C SER A 120 -13.11 10.53 12.36
N ASP A 121 -13.98 9.58 12.01
CA ASP A 121 -14.20 8.31 12.72
C ASP A 121 -15.24 7.50 11.95
N ASP A 122 -14.82 6.47 11.22
CA ASP A 122 -15.71 5.34 10.89
C ASP A 122 -14.90 4.07 10.62
N ASP A 123 -15.03 3.11 11.55
CA ASP A 123 -14.37 1.81 11.52
C ASP A 123 -15.11 0.78 10.62
N ASP A 124 -16.21 1.11 9.94
CA ASP A 124 -16.93 0.16 9.08
C ASP A 124 -17.60 0.82 7.85
N VAL A 125 -16.80 1.28 6.88
CA VAL A 125 -17.36 1.67 5.56
C VAL A 125 -17.63 0.43 4.70
N GLU A 126 -18.87 -0.04 4.78
CA GLU A 126 -19.55 -0.90 3.82
C GLU A 126 -19.70 -0.15 2.49
N TRP A 127 -18.89 -0.47 1.48
CA TRP A 127 -19.06 0.08 0.14
C TRP A 127 -19.88 -0.88 -0.73
N GLY A 128 -21.18 -0.62 -0.78
CA GLY A 128 -22.13 -1.20 -1.73
C GLY A 128 -23.01 -0.11 -2.34
N SER A 129 -23.08 -0.12 -3.67
CA SER A 129 -24.09 0.50 -4.54
C SER A 129 -23.90 1.97 -4.92
N SER A 130 -23.29 2.21 -6.09
CA SER A 130 -24.03 2.53 -7.33
C SER A 130 -23.12 2.36 -8.55
#